data_AF-F3FN62-F1
#
_entry.id   AF-F3FN62-F1
#
_cell.length_a   1.000
_cell.length_b   1.000
_cell.length_c   1.000
_cell.angle_alpha   90.00
_cell.angle_beta   90.00
_cell.angle_gamma   90.00
#
_symmetry.space_group_name_H-M   'P 1'
#
loop_
_entity.id
_entity.type
_entity.pdbx_description
1 polymer ?
#
loop_
_entity_poly.entity_id
_entity_poly.type
_entity_poly.pdbx_seq_one_letter_code
_entity_poly.pdbx_strand_id
1 'polypeptide(L)'
;GVVMALVFGKPIGVVLATCLLVRTGLCKLPEQVTWRGVILVGLLAGIGFTMSIFIAGLAYDDERLLAAAKLSVLCASSASAVVGLLWGLFNFRKPASR
;
A
#
# COMPACT_ATOMS: atom_id res chain seq x y z
N GLY A 1 16.73 -3.70 -6.60
CA GLY A 1 16.42 -2.54 -5.74
C GLY A 1 14.97 -2.08 -5.87
N VAL A 2 14.51 -1.71 -7.08
CA VAL A 2 13.21 -1.06 -7.33
C VAL A 2 11.99 -1.86 -6.83
N VAL A 3 11.99 -3.18 -6.98
CA VAL A 3 10.87 -4.04 -6.51
C VAL A 3 10.69 -3.97 -5.00
N MET A 4 11.77 -4.09 -4.22
CA MET A 4 11.70 -3.96 -2.75
C MET A 4 11.30 -2.53 -2.34
N ALA A 5 11.80 -1.51 -3.04
CA ALA A 5 11.44 -0.12 -2.78
C ALA A 5 9.95 0.14 -3.06
N LEU A 6 9.36 -0.47 -4.09
CA LEU A 6 7.92 -0.33 -4.39
C LEU A 6 7.04 -1.15 -3.44
N VAL A 7 7.44 -2.39 -3.13
CA VAL A 7 6.66 -3.31 -2.28
C VAL A 7 6.66 -2.85 -0.82
N PHE A 8 7.82 -2.45 -0.28
CA PHE A 8 7.92 -2.03 1.11
C PHE A 8 7.77 -0.52 1.30
N GLY A 9 8.17 0.30 0.32
CA GLY A 9 8.18 1.75 0.47
C GLY A 9 6.79 2.37 0.61
N LYS A 10 5.78 1.88 -0.12
CA LYS A 10 4.40 2.40 0.00
C LYS A 10 3.75 2.10 1.35
N PRO A 11 3.68 0.84 1.82
CA PRO A 11 3.05 0.55 3.10
C PRO A 11 3.81 1.17 4.28
N ILE A 12 5.15 1.14 4.27
CA ILE A 12 5.96 1.79 5.30
C ILE A 12 5.78 3.31 5.27
N GLY A 13 5.76 3.91 4.08
CA GLY A 13 5.56 5.35 3.91
C GLY A 13 4.22 5.84 4.45
N VAL A 14 3.13 5.12 4.17
CA VAL A 14 1.80 5.50 4.69
C VAL A 14 1.73 5.36 6.20
N VAL A 15 2.20 4.23 6.76
CA VAL A 15 2.18 4.00 8.21
C VAL A 15 3.05 5.02 8.95
N LEU A 16 4.25 5.32 8.43
CA LEU A 16 5.14 6.32 9.03
C LEU A 16 4.54 7.73 8.94
N ALA A 17 4.00 8.13 7.78
CA ALA A 17 3.38 9.43 7.62
C ALA A 17 2.18 9.60 8.56
N THR A 18 1.31 8.59 8.68
CA THR A 18 0.19 8.63 9.63
C THR A 18 0.69 8.66 11.08
N CYS A 19 1.72 7.88 11.43
CA CYS A 19 2.30 7.90 12.77
C CYS A 19 2.90 9.27 13.11
N LEU A 20 3.60 9.91 12.17
CA LEU A 20 4.17 11.23 12.34
C LEU A 20 3.08 12.28 12.57
N LEU A 21 2.05 12.31 11.73
CA LEU A 21 0.94 13.27 11.81
C LEU A 21 0.12 13.12 13.10
N VAL A 22 -0.06 11.89 13.58
CA VAL A 22 -0.74 11.63 14.85
C VAL A 22 0.15 12.04 16.03
N ARG A 23 1.47 11.78 15.97
CA ARG A 23 2.41 12.18 17.02
C ARG A 23 2.64 13.68 17.11
N THR A 24 2.60 14.41 16.00
CA THR A 24 2.71 15.87 15.97
C THR A 24 1.40 16.57 16.35
N GLY A 25 0.31 15.82 16.59
CA GLY A 25 -0.99 16.37 16.97
C GLY A 25 -1.73 17.09 15.85
N LEU A 26 -1.21 17.05 14.62
CA LEU A 26 -1.83 17.66 13.44
C LEU A 26 -3.10 16.93 13.00
N CYS A 27 -3.19 15.63 13.26
CA CYS A 27 -4.37 14.81 12.98
C CYS A 27 -4.70 13.91 14.17
N LYS A 28 -5.99 13.72 14.44
CA LYS A 28 -6.48 12.73 15.41
C LYS A 28 -7.16 11.59 14.66
N LEU A 29 -6.94 10.38 15.15
CA LEU A 29 -7.62 9.20 14.62
C LEU A 29 -9.12 9.29 15.00
N PRO A 30 -10.06 9.12 14.06
CA PRO A 30 -11.49 9.09 14.37
C PRO A 30 -11.82 7.98 15.38
N GLU A 31 -12.82 8.17 16.23
CA GLU A 31 -13.19 7.20 17.30
C GLU A 31 -13.47 5.78 16.80
N GLN A 32 -13.82 5.62 15.52
CA GLN A 32 -14.13 4.32 14.90
C GLN A 32 -12.94 3.68 14.17
N VAL A 33 -11.80 4.38 14.05
CA VAL A 33 -10.62 3.91 13.33
C VAL A 33 -9.59 3.41 14.34
N THR A 34 -9.23 2.14 14.24
CA THR A 34 -8.16 1.54 15.05
C THR A 34 -6.82 1.57 14.30
N TRP A 35 -5.70 1.49 15.03
CA TRP A 35 -4.37 1.34 14.42
C TRP A 35 -4.27 0.15 13.46
N ARG A 36 -5.05 -0.91 13.69
CA ARG A 36 -5.17 -2.06 12.76
C ARG A 36 -5.79 -1.64 11.43
N GLY A 37 -6.77 -0.74 11.45
CA GLY A 37 -7.38 -0.14 10.27
C GLY A 37 -6.42 0.79 9.53
N VAL A 38 -5.60 1.57 10.25
CA VAL A 38 -4.55 2.40 9.61
C VAL A 38 -3.55 1.55 8.85
N ILE A 39 -3.09 0.44 9.45
CA ILE A 39 -2.18 -0.50 8.80
C ILE A 39 -2.86 -1.13 7.57
N LEU A 40 -4.14 -1.51 7.67
CA LEU A 40 -4.92 -2.01 6.54
C LEU A 40 -4.98 -1.00 5.40
N VAL A 41 -5.31 0.26 5.69
CA VAL A 41 -5.36 1.34 4.69
C VAL A 41 -3.98 1.59 4.07
N GLY A 42 -2.90 1.54 4.86
CA GLY A 42 -1.53 1.64 4.36
C GLY A 42 -1.15 0.51 3.40
N LEU A 43 -1.57 -0.73 3.70
CA LEU A 43 -1.39 -1.88 2.82
C LEU A 43 -2.21 -1.74 1.53
N LEU A 44 -3.44 -1.24 1.61
CA LEU A 44 -4.29 -1.01 0.43
C LEU A 44 -3.79 0.16 -0.43
N ALA A 45 -3.22 1.20 0.18
CA ALA A 45 -2.59 2.32 -0.53
C ALA A 45 -1.34 1.89 -1.33
N GLY A 46 -0.77 0.72 -1.01
CA GLY A 46 0.28 0.08 -1.81
C GLY A 46 -0.19 -0.37 -3.20
N ILE A 47 -1.49 -0.50 -3.44
CA ILE A 47 -2.07 -0.89 -4.73
C ILE A 47 -1.99 0.30 -5.69
N GLY A 48 -0.90 0.37 -6.46
CA GLY A 48 -0.58 1.50 -7.33
C GLY A 48 -0.86 1.26 -8.81
N PHE A 49 -1.45 0.13 -9.19
CA PHE A 49 -1.46 -0.41 -10.56
C PHE A 49 -1.48 0.65 -11.69
N THR A 50 -2.55 1.43 -11.82
CA THR A 50 -2.72 2.41 -12.90
C THR A 50 -1.78 3.61 -12.77
N MET A 51 -1.71 4.26 -11.60
CA MET A 51 -0.87 5.45 -11.40
C MET A 51 0.63 5.13 -11.45
N SER A 52 1.05 3.96 -10.95
CA SER A 52 2.46 3.54 -10.98
C SER A 52 2.91 3.08 -12.37
N ILE A 53 2.02 2.48 -13.19
CA ILE A 53 2.31 2.22 -14.60
C ILE A 53 2.43 3.52 -15.38
N PHE A 54 1.57 4.50 -15.10
CA PHE A 54 1.65 5.82 -15.73
C PHE A 54 2.97 6.53 -15.40
N ILE A 55 3.35 6.57 -14.11
CA ILE A 55 4.65 7.13 -13.68
C ILE A 55 5.82 6.38 -14.31
N ALA A 56 5.75 5.05 -14.41
CA ALA A 56 6.80 4.26 -15.07
C ALA A 56 6.93 4.64 -16.56
N GLY A 57 5.81 4.93 -17.24
CA GLY A 57 5.80 5.40 -18.63
C GLY A 57 6.39 6.81 -18.82
N LEU A 58 6.33 7.66 -17.79
CA LEU A 58 6.98 8.97 -17.80
C LEU A 58 8.46 8.92 -17.41
N ALA A 59 8.88 7.87 -16.69
CA ALA A 59 10.21 7.76 -16.11
C ALA A 59 11.23 7.04 -17.00
N TYR A 60 10.77 6.20 -17.94
CA TYR A 60 11.64 5.38 -18.79
C TYR A 60 11.22 5.45 -20.26
N ASP A 61 12.15 5.90 -21.11
CA ASP A 61 11.99 5.89 -22.57
C ASP A 61 12.39 4.53 -23.20
N ASP A 62 13.20 3.72 -22.49
CA ASP A 62 13.62 2.39 -22.95
C ASP A 62 12.51 1.34 -22.70
N GLU A 63 12.03 0.71 -23.78
CA GLU A 63 10.97 -0.31 -23.74
C GLU A 63 11.30 -1.49 -22.81
N ARG A 64 12.58 -1.90 -22.72
CA ARG A 64 12.98 -3.04 -21.90
C ARG A 64 12.89 -2.71 -20.41
N LEU A 65 13.26 -1.49 -20.03
CA LEU A 65 13.12 -0.99 -18.67
C LEU A 65 11.65 -0.76 -18.31
N LEU A 66 10.86 -0.24 -19.25
CA LEU A 66 9.42 -0.03 -19.07
C LEU A 66 8.67 -1.35 -18.85
N ALA A 67 9.01 -2.41 -19.60
CA ALA A 67 8.42 -3.74 -19.42
C ALA A 67 8.74 -4.32 -18.03
N ALA A 68 10.00 -4.21 -17.60
CA ALA A 68 10.41 -4.65 -16.27
C ALA A 68 9.73 -3.86 -15.14
N ALA A 69 9.54 -2.54 -15.31
CA ALA A 69 8.84 -1.68 -14.37
C ALA A 69 7.34 -2.04 -14.27
N LYS A 70 6.66 -2.26 -15.40
CA LYS A 70 5.25 -2.69 -15.43
C LYS A 70 5.03 -4.02 -14.70
N LEU A 71 5.90 -5.01 -14.96
CA LEU A 71 5.88 -6.30 -14.26
C LEU A 71 6.11 -6.13 -12.75
N SER A 72 7.05 -5.27 -12.37
CA SER A 72 7.34 -4.97 -10.96
C SER A 72 6.14 -4.35 -10.26
N VAL A 73 5.45 -3.40 -10.91
CA VAL A 73 4.24 -2.74 -10.37
C VAL A 73 3.09 -3.72 -10.22
N LEU A 74 2.91 -4.62 -11.20
CA LEU A 74 1.93 -5.70 -11.14
C LEU A 74 2.18 -6.63 -9.95
N CYS A 75 3.40 -7.18 -9.84
CA CYS A 75 3.77 -8.05 -8.74
C CYS A 75 3.62 -7.37 -7.38
N ALA A 76 4.04 -6.11 -7.26
CA ALA A 76 3.93 -5.35 -6.03
C ALA A 76 2.46 -5.09 -5.64
N SER A 77 1.62 -4.71 -6.61
CA SER A 77 0.19 -4.45 -6.36
C SER A 77 -0.54 -5.72 -5.95
N SER A 78 -0.25 -6.86 -6.60
CA SER A 78 -0.82 -8.16 -6.22
C SER A 78 -0.39 -8.60 -4.83
N ALA A 79 0.90 -8.46 -4.49
CA ALA A 79 1.39 -8.76 -3.15
C ALA A 79 0.71 -7.87 -2.09
N SER A 80 0.59 -6.56 -2.35
CA SER A 80 -0.09 -5.62 -1.46
C SER A 80 -1.56 -5.96 -1.26
N ALA A 81 -2.25 -6.38 -2.33
CA ALA A 81 -3.65 -6.81 -2.27
C ALA A 81 -3.80 -8.08 -1.42
N VAL A 82 -2.94 -9.09 -1.60
CA VAL A 82 -2.97 -10.34 -0.81
C VAL A 82 -2.70 -10.05 0.66
N VAL A 83 -1.66 -9.29 0.97
CA VAL A 83 -1.31 -8.95 2.36
C VAL A 83 -2.40 -8.10 3.02
N GLY A 84 -2.96 -7.12 2.30
CA GLY A 84 -4.08 -6.32 2.76
C GLY A 84 -5.33 -7.16 3.04
N LEU A 85 -5.68 -8.07 2.13
CA LEU A 85 -6.81 -9.01 2.31
C LEU A 85 -6.60 -9.92 3.51
N LEU A 86 -5.42 -10.54 3.64
CA LEU A 86 -5.10 -11.39 4.79
C LEU A 86 -5.20 -10.61 6.10
N TRP A 87 -4.60 -9.42 6.16
CA TRP A 87 -4.65 -8.55 7.33
C TRP A 87 -6.10 -8.15 7.70
N GLY A 88 -6.90 -7.79 6.68
CA GLY A 88 -8.31 -7.45 6.85
C GLY A 88 -9.12 -8.64 7.38
N LEU A 89 -8.92 -9.83 6.82
CA LEU A 89 -9.59 -11.05 7.26
C LEU A 89 -9.21 -11.43 8.70
N PHE A 90 -7.94 -11.34 9.09
CA PHE A 90 -7.51 -11.67 10.45
C PHE A 90 -8.01 -10.66 11.49
N ASN A 91 -8.07 -9.37 11.17
CA ASN A 91 -8.38 -8.33 12.14
C ASN A 91 -9.86 -7.92 12.16
N PHE A 92 -10.58 -8.08 11.04
CA PHE A 92 -11.96 -7.60 10.87
C PHE A 92 -12.95 -8.69 10.45
N ARG A 93 -12.59 -9.99 10.50
CA ARG A 93 -13.61 -11.06 10.52
C ARG A 93 -14.47 -10.89 11.77
N LYS A 94 -15.55 -10.12 11.65
CA LYS A 94 -16.75 -10.40 12.42
C LYS A 94 -17.17 -11.81 11.99
N PRO A 95 -17.30 -12.78 12.93
CA PRO A 95 -17.92 -14.04 12.59
C PRO A 95 -19.28 -13.70 11.99
N ALA A 96 -19.56 -14.20 10.78
CA ALA A 96 -20.87 -14.10 10.17
C ALA A 96 -21.87 -14.61 11.23
N SER A 97 -22.67 -13.71 11.79
CA SER A 97 -23.70 -14.10 12.74
C SER A 97 -24.67 -14.98 11.99
N ARG A 98 -24.79 -16.22 12.48
CA ARG A 98 -25.84 -17.18 12.16
C ARG A 98 -27.22 -16.55 12.10
#